data_AF-A0A919LUC9-F1
#
_entry.id   AF-A0A919LUC9-F1
#
_cell.length_a   1.000
_cell.length_b   1.000
_cell.length_c   1.000
_cell.angle_alpha   90.00
_cell.angle_beta   90.00
_cell.angle_gamma   90.00
#
_symmetry.space_group_name_H-M   'P 1'
#
loop_
_entity.id
_entity.type
_entity.pdbx_description
1 polymer ?
#
loop_
_entity_poly.entity_id
_entity_poly.type
_entity_poly.pdbx_seq_one_letter_code
_entity_poly.pdbx_strand_id
1 'polypeptide(L)'
;MANLPSDKLNQQFPGKWSINQIIAHLIAAEHLSIQYLKKKILGIEQASETGLYEELKMLLLQISQRLPFKFKAPSKVIEITTAETDITHLTQQWNSVRNELKTILEQFEDNQIRRGVYRHVRVGMLNIQHALKFFGEHVIHHTPQIRRQL
;
A
#
# COMPACT_ATOMS: atom_id res chain seq x y z
N MET A 1 8.78 3.63 17.05
CA MET A 1 9.84 2.63 16.80
C MET A 1 10.98 2.95 17.73
N ALA A 2 11.51 1.95 18.46
CA ALA A 2 12.69 2.14 19.30
C ALA A 2 13.87 2.68 18.48
N ASN A 3 14.79 3.44 19.11
CA ASN A 3 15.99 4.02 18.51
C ASN A 3 16.96 2.92 18.02
N LEU A 4 16.64 2.29 16.88
CA LEU A 4 17.58 1.42 16.19
C LEU A 4 18.62 2.28 15.50
N PRO A 5 19.91 1.89 15.52
CA PRO A 5 20.95 2.62 14.82
C PRO A 5 20.69 2.61 13.30
N SER A 6 21.00 3.73 12.64
CA SER A 6 20.78 3.90 11.19
C SER A 6 21.39 2.77 10.36
N ASP A 7 22.58 2.29 10.74
CA ASP A 7 23.27 1.20 10.05
C ASP A 7 22.44 -0.08 10.02
N LYS A 8 21.71 -0.39 11.10
CA LYS A 8 20.84 -1.56 11.17
C LYS A 8 19.58 -1.40 10.33
N LEU A 9 19.02 -0.20 10.28
CA LEU A 9 17.84 0.11 9.46
C LEU A 9 18.14 0.08 7.95
N ASN A 10 19.38 0.39 7.59
CA ASN A 10 19.86 0.43 6.21
C ASN A 10 20.66 -0.81 5.80
N GLN A 11 20.90 -1.77 6.70
CA GLN A 11 21.61 -3.01 6.39
C GLN A 11 20.91 -3.79 5.29
N GLN A 12 21.65 -4.13 4.23
CA GLN A 12 21.16 -4.96 3.13
C GLN A 12 21.80 -6.35 3.16
N PHE A 13 21.02 -7.35 2.78
CA PHE A 13 21.50 -8.71 2.55
C PHE A 13 21.36 -9.03 1.06
N PRO A 14 22.23 -9.89 0.48
CA PRO A 14 22.13 -10.28 -0.93
C PRO A 14 20.71 -10.68 -1.32
N GLY A 15 20.13 -9.94 -2.27
CA GLY A 15 18.77 -10.17 -2.79
C GLY A 15 17.62 -9.80 -1.85
N LYS A 16 17.86 -9.05 -0.77
CA LYS A 16 16.83 -8.58 0.18
C LYS A 16 16.90 -7.08 0.37
N TRP A 17 15.73 -6.47 0.56
CA TRP A 17 15.62 -5.07 0.95
C TRP A 17 15.94 -4.87 2.43
N SER A 18 16.56 -3.73 2.75
CA SER A 18 16.72 -3.25 4.12
C SER A 18 15.36 -2.91 4.75
N ILE A 19 15.32 -2.70 6.07
CA ILE A 19 14.11 -2.24 6.77
C ILE A 19 13.60 -0.93 6.17
N ASN A 20 14.49 0.04 5.95
CA ASN A 20 14.11 1.33 5.36
C ASN A 20 13.57 1.20 3.93
N GLN A 21 14.15 0.33 3.10
CA GLN A 21 13.62 0.06 1.76
C GLN A 21 12.24 -0.60 1.80
N ILE A 22 11.99 -1.50 2.76
CA ILE A 22 10.65 -2.09 2.95
C ILE A 22 9.63 -1.02 3.35
N ILE A 23 10.00 -0.10 4.26
CA ILE A 23 9.14 1.01 4.66
C ILE A 23 8.89 1.96 3.48
N ALA A 24 9.95 2.36 2.77
CA ALA A 24 9.85 3.20 1.57
C ALA A 24 8.95 2.56 0.50
N HIS A 25 9.01 1.23 0.34
CA HIS A 25 8.16 0.49 -0.58
C HIS A 25 6.67 0.61 -0.22
N LEU A 26 6.33 0.42 1.06
CA LEU A 26 4.96 0.54 1.55
C LEU A 26 4.43 1.96 1.36
N ILE A 27 5.25 2.98 1.67
CA ILE A 27 4.92 4.40 1.48
C ILE A 27 4.67 4.69 -0.01
N ALA A 28 5.57 4.27 -0.89
CA ALA A 28 5.48 4.49 -2.32
C ALA A 28 4.21 3.86 -2.94
N ALA A 29 3.92 2.61 -2.57
CA ALA A 29 2.76 1.88 -3.07
C ALA A 29 1.45 2.55 -2.65
N GLU A 30 1.36 2.99 -1.40
CA GLU A 30 0.17 3.65 -0.89
C GLU A 30 0.03 5.08 -1.41
N HIS A 31 1.12 5.85 -1.47
CA HIS A 31 1.12 7.20 -2.05
C HIS A 31 0.57 7.19 -3.49
N LEU A 32 1.09 6.31 -4.36
CA LEU A 32 0.58 6.20 -5.73
C LEU A 32 -0.89 5.75 -5.79
N SER A 33 -1.31 4.90 -4.85
CA SER A 33 -2.71 4.47 -4.73
C SER A 33 -3.62 5.64 -4.34
N ILE A 34 -3.20 6.47 -3.38
CA ILE A 34 -3.88 7.70 -2.96
C ILE A 34 -3.98 8.70 -4.12
N GLN A 35 -2.90 8.93 -4.87
CA GLN A 35 -2.94 9.82 -6.04
C GLN A 35 -3.94 9.32 -7.10
N TYR A 36 -4.04 8.00 -7.28
CA TYR A 36 -5.07 7.41 -8.15
C TYR A 36 -6.49 7.64 -7.59
N LEU A 37 -6.70 7.43 -6.29
CA LEU A 37 -7.98 7.66 -5.62
C LEU A 37 -8.42 9.13 -5.73
N LYS A 38 -7.51 10.10 -5.50
CA LYS A 38 -7.77 11.54 -5.68
C LYS A 38 -8.29 11.85 -7.08
N LYS A 39 -7.79 11.16 -8.11
CA LYS A 39 -8.29 11.33 -9.48
C LYS A 39 -9.63 10.66 -9.69
N LYS A 40 -9.87 9.50 -9.10
CA LYS A 40 -11.09 8.71 -9.31
C LYS A 40 -12.31 9.23 -8.57
N ILE A 41 -12.10 9.86 -7.41
CA ILE A 41 -13.21 10.41 -6.64
C ILE A 41 -13.94 11.54 -7.38
N LEU A 42 -13.23 12.30 -8.23
CA LEU A 42 -13.81 13.39 -9.04
C LEU A 42 -14.91 12.94 -10.02
N GLY A 43 -14.96 11.65 -10.36
CA GLY A 43 -15.96 11.05 -11.25
C GLY A 43 -16.64 9.84 -10.64
N ILE A 44 -16.76 9.81 -9.31
CA ILE A 44 -17.25 8.65 -8.56
C ILE A 44 -18.71 8.30 -8.89
N GLU A 45 -19.53 9.30 -9.21
CA GLU A 45 -20.93 9.11 -9.60
C GLU A 45 -21.11 8.27 -10.88
N GLN A 46 -20.12 8.32 -11.79
CA GLN A 46 -20.15 7.52 -13.02
C GLN A 46 -19.42 6.18 -12.87
N ALA A 47 -18.80 5.91 -11.72
CA ALA A 47 -18.06 4.67 -11.51
C ALA A 47 -19.01 3.49 -11.32
N SER A 48 -18.71 2.36 -11.97
CA SER A 48 -19.43 1.11 -11.77
C SER A 48 -19.27 0.61 -10.34
N GLU A 49 -20.31 -0.02 -9.80
CA GLU A 49 -20.19 -0.72 -8.52
C GLU A 49 -19.37 -2.00 -8.65
N THR A 50 -18.69 -2.33 -7.57
CA THR A 50 -18.07 -3.64 -7.36
C THR A 50 -19.10 -4.65 -6.87
N GLY A 51 -18.95 -5.93 -7.23
CA GLY A 51 -19.86 -7.00 -6.83
C GLY A 51 -19.16 -8.20 -6.19
N LEU A 52 -19.88 -9.33 -6.12
CA LEU A 52 -19.37 -10.59 -5.58
C LEU A 52 -18.09 -11.09 -6.28
N TYR A 53 -17.91 -10.74 -7.55
CA TYR A 53 -16.70 -11.08 -8.28
C TYR A 53 -15.47 -10.36 -7.71
N GLU A 54 -15.57 -9.09 -7.37
CA GLU A 54 -14.51 -8.32 -6.72
C GLU A 54 -14.25 -8.79 -5.29
N GLU A 55 -15.29 -9.20 -4.56
CA GLU A 55 -15.13 -9.82 -3.23
C GLU A 55 -14.29 -11.11 -3.31
N LEU A 56 -14.58 -11.98 -4.28
CA LEU A 56 -13.81 -13.21 -4.50
C LEU A 56 -12.35 -12.90 -4.86
N LYS A 57 -12.11 -11.93 -5.76
CA LYS A 57 -10.75 -11.48 -6.09
C LYS A 57 -10.01 -10.99 -4.85
N MET A 58 -10.70 -10.25 -3.97
CA MET A 58 -10.11 -9.72 -2.75
C MET A 58 -9.80 -10.79 -1.72
N LEU A 59 -10.65 -11.82 -1.60
CA LEU A 59 -10.37 -12.99 -0.78
C LEU A 59 -9.10 -13.71 -1.27
N LEU A 60 -9.00 -13.98 -2.58
CA LEU A 60 -7.83 -14.62 -3.17
C LEU A 60 -6.57 -13.76 -3.00
N LEU A 61 -6.68 -12.44 -3.18
CA LEU A 61 -5.59 -11.51 -2.98
C LEU A 61 -5.11 -11.54 -1.52
N GLN A 62 -6.02 -11.49 -0.55
CA GLN A 62 -5.69 -11.59 0.87
C GLN A 62 -4.94 -12.88 1.20
N ILE A 63 -5.44 -14.04 0.74
CA ILE A 63 -4.76 -15.33 0.93
C ILE A 63 -3.36 -15.29 0.32
N SER A 64 -3.22 -14.73 -0.89
CA SER A 64 -1.93 -14.63 -1.57
C SER A 64 -0.91 -13.78 -0.81
N GLN A 65 -1.34 -12.72 -0.13
CA GLN A 65 -0.46 -11.86 0.69
C GLN A 65 0.00 -12.54 1.98
N ARG A 66 -0.79 -13.48 2.52
CA ARG A 66 -0.45 -14.21 3.76
C ARG A 66 0.45 -15.42 3.54
N LEU A 67 0.46 -15.95 2.33
CA LEU A 67 1.35 -17.04 1.91
C LEU A 67 2.73 -16.49 1.49
N PRO A 68 3.80 -17.30 1.52
CA PRO A 68 5.17 -16.87 1.22
C PRO A 68 5.43 -16.69 -0.29
N PHE A 69 4.47 -16.13 -1.02
CA PHE A 69 4.63 -15.82 -2.43
C PHE A 69 5.49 -14.57 -2.64
N LYS A 70 6.27 -14.57 -3.73
CA LYS A 70 7.08 -13.44 -4.16
C LYS A 70 6.37 -12.70 -5.28
N PHE A 71 6.10 -11.41 -5.07
CA PHE A 71 5.48 -10.55 -6.06
C PHE A 71 6.49 -9.53 -6.58
N LYS A 72 6.52 -9.32 -7.90
CA LYS A 72 7.27 -8.21 -8.50
C LYS A 72 6.46 -6.93 -8.32
N ALA A 73 7.05 -5.95 -7.65
CA ALA A 73 6.49 -4.61 -7.54
C ALA A 73 6.44 -3.92 -8.93
N PRO A 74 5.44 -3.06 -9.20
CA PRO A 74 5.41 -2.24 -10.42
C PRO A 74 6.63 -1.31 -10.49
N SER A 75 7.15 -1.05 -11.71
CA SER A 75 8.35 -0.22 -11.91
C SER A 75 8.25 1.15 -11.24
N LYS A 76 7.11 1.85 -11.39
CA LYS A 76 6.85 3.15 -10.75
C LYS A 76 6.95 3.12 -9.22
N VAL A 77 6.58 2.00 -8.59
CA VAL A 77 6.71 1.86 -7.13
C VAL A 77 8.18 1.68 -6.77
N ILE A 78 8.92 0.88 -7.54
CA ILE A 78 10.35 0.64 -7.33
C ILE A 78 11.15 1.93 -7.48
N GLU A 79 10.85 2.74 -8.51
CA GLU A 79 11.51 4.03 -8.76
C GLU A 79 11.44 4.99 -7.56
N ILE A 80 10.32 5.00 -6.83
CA ILE A 80 10.13 5.81 -5.62
C ILE A 80 10.78 5.15 -4.39
N THR A 81 10.74 3.82 -4.30
CA THR A 81 11.21 3.03 -3.14
C THR A 81 12.69 3.27 -2.83
N THR A 82 13.52 3.44 -3.85
CA THR A 82 14.99 3.40 -3.71
C THR A 82 15.63 4.73 -3.29
N ALA A 83 14.86 5.79 -3.08
CA ALA A 83 15.39 7.13 -2.91
C ALA A 83 15.70 7.54 -1.46
N GLU A 84 15.07 6.93 -0.45
CA GLU A 84 15.12 7.41 0.94
C GLU A 84 15.66 6.36 1.92
N THR A 85 16.61 6.77 2.76
CA THR A 85 17.32 5.93 3.74
C THR A 85 17.29 6.50 5.16
N ASP A 86 16.71 7.68 5.37
CA ASP A 86 16.51 8.28 6.69
C ASP A 86 15.14 7.89 7.26
N ILE A 87 15.16 7.22 8.42
CA ILE A 87 13.95 6.80 9.12
C ILE A 87 13.09 7.98 9.59
N THR A 88 13.69 9.14 9.85
CA THR A 88 12.99 10.36 10.24
C THR A 88 12.13 10.86 9.10
N HIS A 89 12.71 10.95 7.90
CA HIS A 89 11.97 11.31 6.69
C HIS A 89 10.93 10.25 6.32
N LEU A 90 11.25 8.97 6.40
CA LEU A 90 10.28 7.89 6.15
C LEU A 90 9.09 7.97 7.14
N THR A 91 9.34 8.30 8.40
CA THR A 91 8.28 8.50 9.39
C THR A 91 7.39 9.70 9.04
N GLN A 92 7.99 10.81 8.61
CA GLN A 92 7.23 11.98 8.14
C GLN A 92 6.39 11.65 6.90
N GLN A 93 6.96 10.96 5.92
CA GLN A 93 6.26 10.53 4.71
C GLN A 93 5.14 9.54 5.02
N TRP A 94 5.36 8.59 5.93
CA TRP A 94 4.32 7.68 6.39
C TRP A 94 3.15 8.43 7.00
N ASN A 95 3.42 9.38 7.91
CA ASN A 95 2.38 10.19 8.53
C ASN A 95 1.63 11.05 7.50
N SER A 96 2.36 11.63 6.53
CA SER A 96 1.77 12.38 5.42
C SER A 96 0.81 11.51 4.61
N VAL A 97 1.23 10.31 4.19
CA VAL A 97 0.38 9.33 3.47
C VAL A 97 -0.86 8.95 4.29
N ARG A 98 -0.74 8.75 5.61
CA ARG A 98 -1.90 8.44 6.46
C ARG A 98 -2.89 9.60 6.56
N ASN A 99 -2.39 10.83 6.66
CA ASN A 99 -3.23 12.02 6.67
C ASN A 99 -3.93 12.21 5.31
N GLU A 100 -3.21 12.03 4.20
CA GLU A 100 -3.80 12.10 2.87
C GLU A 100 -4.88 11.02 2.66
N LEU A 101 -4.63 9.78 3.10
CA LEU A 101 -5.62 8.72 3.04
C LEU A 101 -6.87 9.10 3.83
N LYS A 102 -6.69 9.58 5.07
CA LYS A 102 -7.80 10.03 5.91
C LYS A 102 -8.64 11.10 5.21
N THR A 103 -8.01 12.16 4.68
CA THR A 103 -8.70 13.23 3.95
C THR A 103 -9.46 12.73 2.72
N ILE A 104 -8.96 11.70 2.04
CA ILE A 104 -9.70 11.08 0.93
C ILE A 104 -10.90 10.28 1.44
N LEU A 105 -10.74 9.49 2.50
CA LEU A 105 -11.82 8.68 3.05
C LEU A 105 -13.00 9.54 3.54
N GLU A 106 -12.71 10.73 4.09
CA GLU A 106 -13.71 11.70 4.53
C GLU A 106 -14.53 12.33 3.39
N GLN A 107 -14.14 12.12 2.13
CA GLN A 107 -14.88 12.59 0.95
C GLN A 107 -15.90 11.57 0.43
N PHE A 108 -15.89 10.32 0.92
CA PHE A 108 -16.84 9.30 0.46
C PHE A 108 -18.19 9.46 1.17
N GLU A 109 -19.26 9.40 0.38
CA GLU A 109 -20.62 9.20 0.89
C GLU A 109 -20.93 7.71 1.03
N ASP A 110 -21.90 7.34 1.87
CA ASP A 110 -22.25 5.94 2.16
C ASP A 110 -22.63 5.15 0.89
N ASN A 111 -23.36 5.78 -0.03
CA ASN A 111 -23.75 5.21 -1.33
C ASN A 111 -22.58 5.05 -2.31
N GLN A 112 -21.42 5.66 -2.04
CA GLN A 112 -20.24 5.61 -2.89
C GLN A 112 -19.23 4.52 -2.47
N ILE A 113 -19.39 3.93 -1.27
CA ILE A 113 -18.42 2.99 -0.70
C ILE A 113 -18.15 1.78 -1.61
N ARG A 114 -19.14 1.33 -2.38
CA ARG A 114 -19.04 0.19 -3.31
C ARG A 114 -18.57 0.56 -4.72
N ARG A 115 -18.36 1.85 -5.01
CA ARG A 115 -17.92 2.34 -6.33
C ARG A 115 -16.48 1.91 -6.61
N GLY A 116 -16.23 1.48 -7.84
CA GLY A 116 -14.90 1.09 -8.30
C GLY A 116 -13.99 2.32 -8.47
N VAL A 117 -13.14 2.57 -7.48
CA VAL A 117 -12.27 3.77 -7.41
C VAL A 117 -10.78 3.44 -7.31
N TYR A 118 -10.44 2.20 -7.02
CA TYR A 118 -9.06 1.74 -6.87
C TYR A 118 -8.71 0.72 -7.95
N ARG A 119 -7.57 0.86 -8.62
CA ARG A 119 -7.08 -0.13 -9.60
C ARG A 119 -5.87 -0.86 -9.05
N HIS A 120 -6.06 -2.10 -8.62
CA HIS A 120 -4.96 -2.99 -8.28
C HIS A 120 -4.34 -3.58 -9.56
N VAL A 121 -3.00 -3.64 -9.62
CA VAL A 121 -2.24 -4.03 -10.81
C VAL A 121 -2.56 -5.46 -11.28
N ARG A 122 -2.94 -6.36 -10.36
CA ARG A 122 -3.25 -7.76 -10.69
C ARG A 122 -4.73 -8.08 -10.75
N VAL A 123 -5.55 -7.48 -9.89
CA VAL A 123 -6.96 -7.88 -9.73
C VAL A 123 -7.94 -6.87 -10.33
N GLY A 124 -7.44 -5.77 -10.87
CA GLY A 124 -8.25 -4.78 -11.58
C GLY A 124 -8.95 -3.79 -10.65
N MET A 125 -10.13 -3.33 -11.06
CA MET A 125 -10.91 -2.33 -10.33
C MET A 125 -11.51 -2.91 -9.06
N LEU A 126 -11.46 -2.12 -8.00
CA LEU A 126 -11.87 -2.42 -6.64
C LEU A 126 -12.46 -1.15 -6.00
N ASN A 127 -13.21 -1.33 -4.92
CA ASN A 127 -13.79 -0.25 -4.15
C ASN A 127 -12.83 0.22 -3.03
N ILE A 128 -13.25 1.21 -2.25
CA ILE A 128 -12.41 1.79 -1.19
C ILE A 128 -12.17 0.81 -0.03
N GLN A 129 -13.17 0.00 0.33
CA GLN A 129 -13.03 -1.01 1.40
C GLN A 129 -11.99 -2.07 1.01
N HIS A 130 -12.02 -2.51 -0.24
CA HIS A 130 -11.04 -3.40 -0.83
C HIS A 130 -9.63 -2.80 -0.83
N ALA A 131 -9.49 -1.52 -1.18
CA ALA A 131 -8.21 -0.82 -1.13
C ALA A 131 -7.62 -0.81 0.29
N LEU A 132 -8.43 -0.43 1.29
CA LEU A 132 -8.01 -0.41 2.71
C LEU A 132 -7.61 -1.80 3.20
N LYS A 133 -8.38 -2.83 2.83
CA LYS A 133 -8.06 -4.22 3.14
C LYS A 133 -6.72 -4.62 2.51
N PHE A 134 -6.47 -4.26 1.25
CA PHE A 134 -5.20 -4.53 0.59
C PHE A 134 -4.03 -3.80 1.26
N PHE A 135 -4.17 -2.53 1.64
CA PHE A 135 -3.11 -1.78 2.33
C PHE A 135 -2.73 -2.46 3.65
N GLY A 136 -3.73 -2.90 4.43
CA GLY A 136 -3.50 -3.67 5.65
C GLY A 136 -2.76 -4.99 5.38
N GLU A 137 -3.21 -5.77 4.40
CA GLU A 137 -2.57 -7.04 4.04
C GLU A 137 -1.15 -6.85 3.47
N HIS A 138 -0.87 -5.74 2.77
CA HIS A 138 0.46 -5.41 2.25
C HIS A 138 1.44 -5.12 3.38
N VAL A 139 1.01 -4.37 4.42
CA VAL A 139 1.81 -4.16 5.63
C VAL A 139 2.05 -5.48 6.37
N ILE A 140 1.01 -6.32 6.50
CA ILE A 140 1.12 -7.65 7.13
C ILE A 140 2.11 -8.53 6.38
N HIS A 141 2.06 -8.56 5.04
CA HIS A 141 2.96 -9.33 4.18
C HIS A 141 4.44 -8.97 4.41
N HIS A 142 4.75 -7.69 4.59
CA HIS A 142 6.12 -7.21 4.79
C HIS A 142 6.59 -7.25 6.25
N THR A 143 5.68 -7.36 7.23
CA THR A 143 6.02 -7.38 8.66
C THR A 143 7.02 -8.50 9.03
N PRO A 144 6.88 -9.76 8.56
CA PRO A 144 7.88 -10.80 8.80
C PRO A 144 9.28 -10.46 8.26
N GLN A 145 9.37 -9.70 7.16
CA GLN A 145 10.66 -9.29 6.57
C GLN A 145 11.38 -8.28 7.47
N ILE A 146 10.63 -7.36 8.07
CA ILE A 146 11.16 -6.40 9.06
C ILE A 146 11.57 -7.14 10.34
N ARG A 147 10.69 -7.99 10.90
CA ARG A 147 10.95 -8.70 12.16
C ARG A 147 12.18 -9.60 12.11
N ARG A 148 12.49 -10.21 10.96
CA ARG A 148 13.69 -11.06 10.79
C ARG A 148 15.00 -10.25 10.74
N GLN A 149 14.93 -8.93 10.61
CA GLN A 149 16.08 -8.02 10.55
C GLN A 149 16.25 -7.19 11.83
N LEU A 150 15.31 -7.29 12.77
CA LEU A 150 15.40 -6.74 14.13
C LEU A 150 16.21 -7.67 15.03
#